data_AF-A0A1I2BLW2-F1
#
_entry.id   AF-A0A1I2BLW2-F1
#
_cell.length_a   1.000
_cell.length_b   1.000
_cell.length_c   1.000
_cell.angle_alpha   90.00
_cell.angle_beta   90.00
_cell.angle_gamma   90.00
#
_symmetry.space_group_name_H-M   'P 1'
#
loop_
_entity.id
_entity.type
_entity.pdbx_description
1 polymer ?
#
loop_
_entity_poly.entity_id
_entity_poly.type
_entity_poly.pdbx_seq_one_letter_code
_entity_poly.pdbx_strand_id
1 'polypeptide(L)'
;MSSSLEQRLYVILQEAIHSKQFDQAEQAIAYLKALKEMELFVSEEMQETAAALTDPPERKEIARPIEIAASRHSLAPETKRQSLLLLFYMKDENVLKFKKSPQTYTVSVEFFKAFLTHLKSWEERAPFSSKDFYGEFADELRTYTTYQNSTLRQFITLLFRFIHKMEIIKKPNPPQRNLFYVDPTFEPDEVIDEIKSKKMLQL
;
A
#
# COMPACT_ATOMS: atom_id res chain seq x y z
N MET A 1 27.06 4.32 2.16
CA MET A 1 26.59 5.53 1.46
C MET A 1 25.06 5.58 1.38
N SER A 2 24.36 4.46 1.12
CA SER A 2 22.89 4.44 0.99
C SER A 2 22.13 4.74 2.29
N SER A 3 22.59 4.26 3.45
CA SER A 3 21.92 4.50 4.74
C SER A 3 21.75 5.99 5.10
N SER A 4 22.70 6.84 4.68
CA SER A 4 22.63 8.30 4.91
C SER A 4 21.60 9.02 4.04
N LEU A 5 21.36 8.49 2.82
CA LEU A 5 20.39 9.04 1.87
C LEU A 5 18.98 8.60 2.24
N GLU A 6 18.80 7.33 2.63
CA GLU A 6 17.53 6.84 3.16
C GLU A 6 17.09 7.63 4.40
N GLN A 7 17.98 7.81 5.38
CA GLN A 7 17.67 8.58 6.58
C GLN A 7 17.26 10.01 6.25
N ARG A 8 17.95 10.67 5.31
CA ARG A 8 17.56 12.03 4.86
C ARG A 8 16.21 12.06 4.17
N LEU A 9 15.90 11.07 3.33
CA LEU A 9 14.60 10.99 2.66
C LEU A 9 13.47 10.69 3.65
N TYR A 10 13.73 9.90 4.69
CA TYR A 10 12.78 9.70 5.79
C TYR A 10 12.52 10.99 6.57
N VAL A 11 13.55 11.80 6.84
CA VAL A 11 13.40 13.11 7.50
C VAL A 11 12.58 14.06 6.63
N ILE A 12 12.92 14.18 5.33
CA ILE A 12 12.18 15.02 4.38
C ILE A 12 10.72 14.57 4.27
N LEU A 13 10.48 13.25 4.25
CA LEU A 13 9.14 12.69 4.23
C LEU A 13 8.35 13.07 5.49
N GLN A 14 8.97 12.96 6.67
CA GLN A 14 8.33 13.33 7.93
C GLN A 14 8.03 14.83 8.02
N GLU A 15 8.95 15.68 7.56
CA GLU A 15 8.78 17.13 7.53
C GLU A 15 7.72 17.56 6.50
N ALA A 16 7.67 16.93 5.33
CA ALA A 16 6.68 17.19 4.29
C ALA A 16 5.27 16.77 4.74
N ILE A 17 5.15 15.66 5.47
CA ILE A 17 3.89 15.22 6.10
C ILE A 17 3.46 16.22 7.18
N HIS A 18 4.39 16.64 8.04
CA HIS A 18 4.09 17.61 9.11
C HIS A 18 3.68 18.98 8.55
N SER A 19 4.30 19.41 7.46
CA SER A 19 4.08 20.71 6.82
C SER A 19 2.96 20.71 5.77
N LYS A 20 2.23 19.58 5.61
CA LYS A 20 1.16 19.40 4.62
C LYS A 20 1.62 19.62 3.16
N GLN A 21 2.90 19.40 2.85
CA GLN A 21 3.48 19.54 1.52
C GLN A 21 3.51 18.18 0.81
N PHE A 22 2.35 17.73 0.35
CA PHE A 22 2.15 16.36 -0.12
C PHE A 22 2.89 16.02 -1.42
N ASP A 23 3.09 17.00 -2.30
CA ASP A 23 3.87 16.79 -3.54
C ASP A 23 5.34 16.46 -3.21
N GLN A 24 5.90 17.06 -2.17
CA GLN A 24 7.25 16.76 -1.70
C GLN A 24 7.33 15.40 -1.01
N ALA A 25 6.30 15.02 -0.26
CA ALA A 25 6.20 13.68 0.33
C ALA A 25 6.14 12.59 -0.77
N GLU A 26 5.40 12.85 -1.85
CA GLU A 26 5.30 11.92 -2.99
C GLU A 26 6.65 11.78 -3.73
N GLN A 27 7.37 12.88 -3.91
CA GLN A 27 8.72 12.85 -4.47
C GLN A 27 9.71 12.09 -3.58
N ALA A 28 9.69 12.32 -2.27
CA ALA A 28 10.57 11.61 -1.32
C ALA A 28 10.34 10.08 -1.34
N ILE A 29 9.08 9.65 -1.47
CA ILE A 29 8.73 8.24 -1.63
C ILE A 29 9.23 7.67 -2.95
N ALA A 30 9.07 8.40 -4.06
CA ALA A 30 9.59 7.98 -5.36
C ALA A 30 11.11 7.77 -5.31
N TYR A 31 11.84 8.64 -4.61
CA TYR A 31 13.29 8.50 -4.41
C TYR A 31 13.68 7.35 -3.48
N LEU A 32 12.93 7.09 -2.40
CA LEU A 32 13.15 5.90 -1.56
C LEU A 32 12.96 4.60 -2.35
N LYS A 33 11.96 4.56 -3.23
CA LYS A 33 11.72 3.41 -4.11
C LYS A 33 12.86 3.22 -5.10
N ALA A 34 13.31 4.30 -5.75
CA ALA A 34 14.43 4.25 -6.68
C ALA A 34 15.72 3.79 -5.98
N LEU A 35 15.97 4.23 -4.74
CA LEU A 35 17.10 3.75 -3.95
C LEU A 35 16.99 2.26 -3.62
N LYS A 36 15.83 1.79 -3.18
CA LYS A 36 15.61 0.37 -2.86
C LYS A 36 15.74 -0.53 -4.09
N GLU A 37 15.24 -0.09 -5.23
CA GLU A 37 15.39 -0.80 -6.51
C GLU A 37 16.86 -0.83 -6.97
N MET A 38 17.61 0.27 -6.79
CA MET A 38 19.05 0.30 -7.06
C MET A 38 19.83 -0.59 -6.09
N GLU A 39 19.47 -0.65 -4.80
CA GLU A 39 20.11 -1.54 -3.82
C GLU A 39 19.86 -3.01 -4.13
N LEU A 40 18.64 -3.37 -4.56
CA LEU A 40 18.31 -4.72 -5.00
C LEU A 40 19.09 -5.09 -6.28
N PHE A 41 19.15 -4.19 -7.25
CA PHE A 41 19.91 -4.38 -8.49
C PHE A 41 21.41 -4.57 -8.22
N VAL A 42 22.01 -3.74 -7.37
CA VAL A 42 23.43 -3.86 -6.99
C VAL A 42 23.68 -5.16 -6.18
N SER A 43 22.71 -5.59 -5.37
CA SER A 43 22.81 -6.85 -4.62
C SER A 43 22.70 -8.08 -5.53
N GLU A 44 21.89 -8.02 -6.59
CA GLU A 44 21.78 -9.05 -7.62
C GLU A 44 23.06 -9.12 -8.49
N GLU A 45 23.63 -7.99 -8.92
CA GLU A 45 24.92 -7.96 -9.62
C GLU A 45 26.09 -8.50 -8.77
N MET A 46 26.08 -8.27 -7.44
CA MET A 46 27.08 -8.84 -6.53
C MET A 46 26.91 -10.35 -6.31
N GLN A 47 25.70 -10.91 -6.45
CA GLN A 47 25.48 -12.36 -6.40
C GLN A 47 25.88 -13.05 -7.70
N GLU A 48 25.64 -12.43 -8.86
CA GLU A 48 26.08 -12.98 -10.16
C GLU A 48 27.61 -12.92 -10.32
N THR A 49 28.28 -11.90 -9.76
CA THR A 49 29.76 -11.84 -9.77
C THR A 49 30.41 -12.74 -8.71
N ALA A 50 29.76 -13.03 -7.58
CA ALA A 50 30.27 -13.98 -6.59
C ALA A 50 30.14 -15.45 -7.02
N ALA A 51 29.16 -15.79 -7.87
CA ALA A 51 29.02 -17.12 -8.47
C ALA A 51 30.00 -17.37 -9.64
N ALA A 52 30.63 -16.33 -10.17
CA ALA A 52 31.52 -16.42 -11.34
C ALA A 52 33.03 -16.49 -11.00
N LEU A 53 33.41 -16.61 -9.71
CA LEU A 53 34.82 -16.56 -9.28
C LEU A 53 35.45 -17.90 -8.87
N THR A 54 34.83 -19.03 -9.20
CA THR A 54 35.46 -20.36 -9.14
C THR A 54 35.50 -21.03 -10.50
N ASP A 55 36.30 -20.47 -11.44
CA ASP A 55 37.11 -21.24 -12.40
C ASP A 55 37.94 -20.31 -13.30
N PRO A 56 39.26 -20.53 -13.42
CA PRO A 56 40.06 -19.97 -14.51
C PRO A 56 40.67 -21.10 -15.38
N PRO A 57 41.25 -20.80 -16.56
CA PRO A 57 40.74 -19.94 -17.64
C PRO A 57 40.89 -20.62 -19.02
N GLU A 58 40.06 -20.28 -20.02
CA GLU A 58 40.52 -20.38 -21.41
C GLU A 58 40.04 -19.20 -22.27
N ARG A 59 41.02 -18.69 -23.02
CA ARG A 59 41.04 -17.44 -23.77
C ARG A 59 40.16 -17.51 -25.02
N LYS A 60 39.54 -16.37 -25.38
CA LYS A 60 39.80 -15.68 -26.66
C LYS A 60 39.21 -14.27 -26.71
N GLU A 61 40.10 -13.33 -27.02
CA GLU A 61 39.89 -11.95 -27.46
C GLU A 61 38.95 -11.90 -28.70
N ILE A 62 38.26 -10.80 -29.06
CA ILE A 62 38.82 -9.56 -29.62
C ILE A 62 37.77 -8.40 -29.57
N ALA A 63 38.28 -7.26 -29.11
CA ALA A 63 37.95 -5.83 -29.23
C ALA A 63 36.74 -5.24 -30.03
N ARG A 64 35.99 -4.36 -29.32
CA ARG A 64 35.60 -2.92 -29.57
C ARG A 64 34.82 -2.56 -30.88
N PRO A 65 34.04 -1.44 -30.96
CA PRO A 65 34.08 -0.21 -30.15
C PRO A 65 32.71 0.33 -29.65
N ILE A 66 32.80 1.31 -28.75
CA ILE A 66 31.71 2.13 -28.21
C ILE A 66 31.20 3.07 -29.32
N GLU A 67 29.91 2.99 -29.66
CA GLU A 67 29.18 4.07 -30.34
C GLU A 67 28.11 4.62 -29.39
N ILE A 68 28.37 5.82 -28.88
CA ILE A 68 27.39 6.68 -28.23
C ILE A 68 26.57 7.31 -29.36
N ALA A 69 25.35 6.81 -29.57
CA ALA A 69 24.35 7.49 -30.39
C ALA A 69 23.14 7.83 -29.53
N ALA A 70 23.06 9.10 -29.15
CA ALA A 70 21.87 9.71 -28.59
C ALA A 70 20.69 9.54 -29.54
N SER A 71 19.67 8.76 -29.16
CA SER A 71 18.34 8.93 -29.70
C SER A 71 17.27 8.31 -28.80
N ARG A 72 16.46 9.21 -28.23
CA ARG A 72 15.08 9.01 -27.74
C ARG A 72 14.92 8.00 -26.60
N HIS A 73 14.98 8.56 -25.37
CA HIS A 73 14.31 8.00 -24.20
C HIS A 73 12.81 7.81 -24.48
N SER A 74 12.47 6.63 -25.00
CA SER A 74 11.12 6.09 -24.99
C SER A 74 11.21 4.61 -24.72
N LEU A 75 11.61 4.27 -23.50
CA LEU A 75 11.30 3.02 -22.81
C LEU A 75 11.19 3.34 -21.32
N ALA A 76 10.15 4.09 -20.95
CA ALA A 76 9.57 3.85 -19.63
C ALA A 76 9.00 2.43 -19.71
N PRO A 77 9.49 1.45 -18.94
CA PRO A 77 8.76 0.21 -18.83
C PRO A 77 7.41 0.60 -18.24
N GLU A 78 6.33 0.25 -18.94
CA GLU A 78 5.01 0.19 -18.32
C GLU A 78 5.08 -0.90 -17.24
N THR A 79 5.68 -0.58 -16.10
CA THR A 79 5.37 -1.25 -14.84
C THR A 79 3.87 -1.19 -14.75
N LYS A 80 3.21 -2.35 -14.92
CA LYS A 80 1.80 -2.57 -14.54
C LYS A 80 1.62 -1.78 -13.25
N ARG A 81 0.90 -0.66 -13.32
CA ARG A 81 0.61 0.20 -12.16
C ARG A 81 -0.19 -0.65 -11.18
N GLN A 82 0.50 -1.43 -10.34
CA GLN A 82 -0.11 -2.02 -9.17
C GLN A 82 -0.68 -0.85 -8.40
N SER A 83 -2.01 -0.79 -8.32
CA SER A 83 -2.69 0.33 -7.70
C SER A 83 -2.35 0.30 -6.20
N LEU A 84 -1.34 1.05 -5.82
CA LEU A 84 -0.87 1.17 -4.44
C LEU A 84 -2.03 1.66 -3.58
N LEU A 85 -2.35 0.90 -2.53
CA LEU A 85 -3.31 1.31 -1.51
C LEU A 85 -2.53 1.96 -0.38
N LEU A 86 -2.87 3.21 -0.08
CA LEU A 86 -2.22 3.99 0.98
C LEU A 86 -3.24 4.33 2.05
N LEU A 87 -2.92 4.04 3.31
CA LEU A 87 -3.71 4.43 4.46
C LEU A 87 -2.87 5.35 5.36
N PHE A 88 -3.38 6.54 5.65
CA PHE A 88 -2.73 7.52 6.53
C PHE A 88 -3.59 7.79 7.75
N TYR A 89 -2.95 7.90 8.91
CA TYR A 89 -3.56 8.41 10.12
C TYR A 89 -3.09 9.84 10.40
N MET A 90 -4.03 10.76 10.51
CA MET A 90 -3.77 12.16 10.87
C MET A 90 -4.20 12.40 12.31
N LYS A 91 -3.21 12.47 13.22
CA LYS A 91 -3.45 12.58 14.66
C LYS A 91 -4.22 13.85 15.04
N ASP A 92 -3.87 14.99 14.44
CA ASP A 92 -4.44 16.29 14.81
C ASP A 92 -5.93 16.41 14.47
N GLU A 93 -6.36 15.72 13.41
CA GLU A 93 -7.75 15.70 12.95
C GLU A 93 -8.50 14.43 13.40
N ASN A 94 -7.79 13.47 14.00
CA ASN A 94 -8.27 12.12 14.35
C ASN A 94 -9.04 11.42 13.21
N VAL A 95 -8.47 11.49 12.00
CA VAL A 95 -9.05 10.91 10.78
C VAL A 95 -8.09 9.93 10.10
N LEU A 96 -8.67 9.05 9.31
CA LEU A 96 -8.01 8.10 8.43
C LEU A 96 -8.23 8.49 6.97
N LYS A 97 -7.16 8.55 6.19
CA LYS A 97 -7.17 8.81 4.75
C LYS A 97 -6.82 7.55 3.97
N PHE A 98 -7.74 7.11 3.12
CA PHE A 98 -7.60 5.96 2.23
C PHE A 98 -7.40 6.46 0.80
N LYS A 99 -6.18 6.33 0.26
CA LYS A 99 -5.83 6.75 -1.10
C LYS A 99 -5.67 5.52 -2.00
N LYS A 100 -6.40 5.53 -3.10
CA LYS A 100 -6.25 4.63 -4.25
C LYS A 100 -6.31 5.49 -5.50
N SER A 101 -5.15 5.82 -6.05
CA SER A 101 -5.03 6.81 -7.13
C SER A 101 -6.05 6.56 -8.26
N PRO A 102 -6.82 7.59 -8.68
CA PRO A 102 -6.76 9.01 -8.26
C PRO A 102 -7.64 9.37 -7.05
N GLN A 103 -8.37 8.41 -6.47
CA GLN A 103 -9.37 8.65 -5.42
C GLN A 103 -8.74 8.70 -4.03
N THR A 104 -9.21 9.63 -3.19
CA THR A 104 -8.87 9.70 -1.77
C THR A 104 -10.16 9.86 -0.97
N TYR A 105 -10.32 9.02 0.05
CA TYR A 105 -11.42 9.08 1.01
C TYR A 105 -10.86 9.42 2.39
N THR A 106 -11.60 10.18 3.17
CA THR A 106 -11.24 10.60 4.53
C THR A 106 -12.42 10.35 5.45
N VAL A 107 -12.19 9.62 6.53
CA VAL A 107 -13.22 9.32 7.54
C VAL A 107 -12.64 9.47 8.95
N SER A 108 -13.50 9.70 9.94
CA SER A 108 -13.08 9.71 11.33
C SER A 108 -12.58 8.32 11.76
N VAL A 109 -11.72 8.28 12.79
CA VAL A 109 -11.34 7.01 13.42
C VAL A 109 -12.58 6.28 13.97
N GLU A 110 -13.59 7.02 14.45
CA GLU A 110 -14.85 6.47 14.95
C GLU A 110 -15.65 5.75 13.85
N PHE A 111 -15.73 6.32 12.64
CA PHE A 111 -16.33 5.66 11.48
C PHE A 111 -15.66 4.30 11.25
N PHE A 112 -14.31 4.29 11.22
CA PHE A 112 -13.57 3.08 10.91
C PHE A 112 -13.68 2.05 12.05
N LYS A 113 -13.72 2.50 13.30
CA LYS A 113 -13.99 1.65 14.46
C LYS A 113 -15.38 1.02 14.40
N ALA A 114 -16.42 1.79 14.09
CA ALA A 114 -17.76 1.27 13.88
C ALA A 114 -17.77 0.22 12.75
N PHE A 115 -17.15 0.54 11.62
CA PHE A 115 -17.01 -0.40 10.49
C PHE A 115 -16.36 -1.73 10.90
N LEU A 116 -15.22 -1.68 11.61
CA LEU A 116 -14.51 -2.86 12.10
C LEU A 116 -15.32 -3.64 13.14
N THR A 117 -16.07 -2.96 14.00
CA THR A 117 -16.93 -3.59 15.01
C THR A 117 -18.11 -4.34 14.35
N HIS A 118 -18.77 -3.72 13.38
CA HIS A 118 -19.80 -4.40 12.59
C HIS A 118 -19.22 -5.58 11.81
N LEU A 119 -18.01 -5.44 11.26
CA LEU A 119 -17.33 -6.53 10.58
C LEU A 119 -17.10 -7.71 11.53
N LYS A 120 -16.62 -7.46 12.76
CA LYS A 120 -16.42 -8.51 13.76
C LYS A 120 -17.71 -9.28 14.09
N SER A 121 -18.87 -8.62 14.07
CA SER A 121 -20.15 -9.30 14.29
C SER A 121 -20.48 -10.39 13.25
N TRP A 122 -19.72 -10.46 12.15
CA TRP A 122 -19.87 -11.45 11.09
C TRP A 122 -18.81 -12.57 11.13
N GLU A 123 -18.03 -12.68 12.20
CA GLU A 123 -16.98 -13.69 12.39
C GLU A 123 -17.46 -15.14 12.18
N GLU A 124 -18.62 -15.49 12.74
CA GLU A 124 -19.18 -16.84 12.66
C GLU A 124 -20.21 -17.02 11.53
N ARG A 125 -20.38 -16.00 10.66
CA ARG A 125 -21.38 -16.03 9.59
C ARG A 125 -20.85 -16.70 8.32
N ALA A 126 -21.79 -17.06 7.45
CA ALA A 126 -21.46 -17.54 6.10
C ALA A 126 -20.67 -16.48 5.30
N PRO A 127 -19.86 -16.89 4.31
CA PRO A 127 -19.10 -15.97 3.49
C PRO A 127 -19.98 -14.90 2.83
N PHE A 128 -19.53 -13.65 2.88
CA PHE A 128 -20.32 -12.49 2.51
C PHE A 128 -19.55 -11.54 1.60
N SER A 129 -20.28 -10.66 0.92
CA SER A 129 -19.71 -9.62 0.08
C SER A 129 -19.77 -8.23 0.72
N SER A 130 -19.01 -7.29 0.17
CA SER A 130 -19.11 -5.88 0.53
C SER A 130 -20.50 -5.29 0.25
N LYS A 131 -21.26 -5.88 -0.67
CA LYS A 131 -22.64 -5.48 -0.97
C LYS A 131 -23.58 -5.91 0.14
N ASP A 132 -23.40 -7.12 0.67
CA ASP A 132 -24.22 -7.63 1.78
C ASP A 132 -23.97 -6.79 3.04
N PHE A 133 -22.70 -6.55 3.35
CA PHE A 133 -22.30 -5.69 4.47
C PHE A 133 -22.88 -4.27 4.33
N TYR A 134 -22.80 -3.68 3.14
CA TYR A 134 -23.41 -2.38 2.87
C TYR A 134 -24.93 -2.42 3.08
N GLY A 135 -25.60 -3.50 2.67
CA GLY A 135 -27.04 -3.65 2.83
C GLY A 135 -27.51 -3.64 4.29
N GLU A 136 -26.71 -4.24 5.19
CA GLU A 136 -27.05 -4.37 6.61
C GLU A 136 -26.65 -3.11 7.41
N PHE A 137 -25.47 -2.54 7.17
CA PHE A 137 -24.89 -1.51 8.06
C PHE A 137 -24.77 -0.11 7.45
N ALA A 138 -25.23 0.12 6.22
CA ALA A 138 -25.05 1.44 5.59
C ALA A 138 -25.73 2.58 6.36
N ASP A 139 -26.93 2.36 6.91
CA ASP A 139 -27.68 3.41 7.60
C ASP A 139 -26.98 3.83 8.90
N GLU A 140 -26.42 2.87 9.64
CA GLU A 140 -25.63 3.13 10.84
C GLU A 140 -24.32 3.85 10.50
N LEU A 141 -23.56 3.33 9.52
CA LEU A 141 -22.30 3.93 9.10
C LEU A 141 -22.46 5.33 8.52
N ARG A 142 -23.61 5.62 7.92
CA ARG A 142 -23.92 6.94 7.37
C ARG A 142 -24.00 8.02 8.45
N THR A 143 -24.29 7.66 9.71
CA THR A 143 -24.31 8.64 10.82
C THR A 143 -22.93 9.24 11.11
N TYR A 144 -21.86 8.53 10.73
CA TYR A 144 -20.47 8.92 10.98
C TYR A 144 -19.81 9.64 9.79
N THR A 145 -20.53 9.88 8.69
CA THR A 145 -19.96 10.48 7.47
C THR A 145 -20.95 11.39 6.75
N THR A 146 -20.40 12.33 5.97
CA THR A 146 -21.19 13.20 5.08
C THR A 146 -21.33 12.63 3.66
N TYR A 147 -20.84 11.41 3.43
CA TYR A 147 -20.90 10.78 2.12
C TYR A 147 -22.32 10.48 1.66
N GLN A 148 -22.58 10.77 0.38
CA GLN A 148 -23.76 10.29 -0.32
C GLN A 148 -23.73 8.75 -0.44
N ASN A 149 -24.89 8.12 -0.55
CA ASN A 149 -25.02 6.66 -0.59
C ASN A 149 -24.14 6.00 -1.68
N SER A 150 -24.05 6.60 -2.87
CA SER A 150 -23.19 6.11 -3.95
C SER A 150 -21.70 6.13 -3.56
N THR A 151 -21.25 7.23 -2.97
CA THR A 151 -19.88 7.42 -2.48
C THR A 151 -19.57 6.48 -1.32
N LEU A 152 -20.48 6.33 -0.36
CA LEU A 152 -20.31 5.42 0.78
C LEU A 152 -20.21 3.96 0.30
N ARG A 153 -21.01 3.56 -0.69
CA ARG A 153 -20.93 2.21 -1.29
C ARG A 153 -19.59 1.95 -1.96
N GLN A 154 -19.12 2.92 -2.74
CA GLN A 154 -17.79 2.84 -3.38
C GLN A 154 -16.69 2.77 -2.32
N PHE A 155 -16.82 3.57 -1.26
CA PHE A 155 -15.86 3.62 -0.17
C PHE A 155 -15.83 2.32 0.63
N ILE A 156 -16.97 1.74 1.00
CA ILE A 156 -17.03 0.42 1.67
C ILE A 156 -16.39 -0.66 0.79
N THR A 157 -16.62 -0.63 -0.52
CA THR A 157 -15.96 -1.54 -1.45
C THR A 157 -14.43 -1.34 -1.46
N LEU A 158 -13.96 -0.11 -1.31
CA LEU A 158 -12.54 0.19 -1.16
C LEU A 158 -11.99 -0.32 0.18
N LEU A 159 -12.70 -0.08 1.29
CA LEU A 159 -12.33 -0.58 2.61
C LEU A 159 -12.12 -2.07 2.60
N PHE A 160 -13.03 -2.85 2.00
CA PHE A 160 -12.87 -4.30 1.83
C PHE A 160 -11.56 -4.70 1.14
N ARG A 161 -11.02 -3.88 0.24
CA ARG A 161 -9.70 -4.14 -0.36
C ARG A 161 -8.57 -3.88 0.63
N PHE A 162 -8.67 -2.82 1.43
CA PHE A 162 -7.70 -2.51 2.48
C PHE A 162 -7.68 -3.61 3.55
N ILE A 163 -8.84 -3.96 4.11
CA ILE A 163 -8.92 -4.97 5.18
C ILE A 163 -8.55 -6.38 4.68
N HIS A 164 -8.81 -6.70 3.41
CA HIS A 164 -8.31 -7.94 2.82
C HIS A 164 -6.77 -7.95 2.70
N LYS A 165 -6.17 -6.81 2.36
CA LYS A 165 -4.71 -6.66 2.31
C LYS A 165 -4.05 -6.66 3.68
N MET A 166 -4.78 -6.24 4.71
CA MET A 166 -4.39 -6.33 6.11
C MET A 166 -4.72 -7.70 6.73
N GLU A 167 -5.16 -8.68 5.93
CA GLU A 167 -5.50 -10.04 6.35
C GLU A 167 -6.66 -10.16 7.37
N ILE A 168 -7.39 -9.08 7.63
CA ILE A 168 -8.57 -9.03 8.50
C ILE A 168 -9.74 -9.85 7.93
N ILE A 169 -9.84 -9.89 6.60
CA ILE A 169 -10.80 -10.75 5.90
C ILE A 169 -10.07 -11.61 4.89
N LYS A 170 -10.55 -12.83 4.71
CA LYS A 170 -9.92 -13.84 3.84
C LYS A 170 -10.90 -14.42 2.85
N LYS A 171 -10.38 -15.02 1.79
CA LYS A 171 -11.18 -15.68 0.74
C LYS A 171 -11.58 -17.08 1.16
N PRO A 172 -12.84 -17.51 0.94
CA PRO A 172 -13.27 -18.88 1.18
C PRO A 172 -12.45 -19.86 0.34
N ASN A 173 -12.45 -21.13 0.73
CA ASN A 173 -11.86 -22.23 -0.05
C ASN A 173 -12.99 -23.16 -0.52
N PRO A 174 -13.27 -23.29 -1.84
CA PRO A 174 -12.56 -22.68 -2.96
C PRO A 174 -12.75 -21.15 -3.09
N PRO A 175 -11.79 -20.41 -3.68
CA PRO A 175 -11.87 -18.96 -3.80
C PRO A 175 -13.08 -18.50 -4.61
N GLN A 176 -13.97 -17.74 -3.95
CA GLN A 176 -15.13 -17.14 -4.60
C GLN A 176 -14.93 -15.63 -4.79
N ARG A 177 -15.34 -15.14 -5.97
CA ARG A 177 -15.25 -13.72 -6.32
C ARG A 177 -16.16 -12.92 -5.38
N ASN A 178 -15.63 -11.83 -4.83
CA ASN A 178 -16.33 -10.90 -3.93
C ASN A 178 -16.85 -11.45 -2.60
N LEU A 179 -16.71 -12.75 -2.30
CA LEU A 179 -17.03 -13.31 -0.98
C LEU A 179 -15.81 -13.36 -0.08
N PHE A 180 -16.04 -13.19 1.21
CA PHE A 180 -15.03 -13.14 2.26
C PHE A 180 -15.59 -13.74 3.56
N TYR A 181 -14.70 -14.22 4.42
CA TYR A 181 -14.97 -14.47 5.83
C TYR A 181 -14.05 -13.59 6.68
N VAL A 182 -14.45 -13.30 7.91
CA VAL A 182 -13.62 -12.53 8.85
C VAL A 182 -12.61 -13.46 9.50
N ASP A 183 -11.39 -12.98 9.69
CA ASP A 183 -10.39 -13.71 10.47
C ASP A 183 -10.84 -13.81 11.94
N PRO A 184 -10.94 -14.99 12.54
CA PRO A 184 -11.34 -15.13 13.94
C PRO A 184 -10.35 -14.53 14.95
N THR A 185 -9.10 -14.27 14.55
CA THR A 185 -8.13 -13.65 15.45
C THR A 185 -8.12 -12.13 15.38
N PHE A 186 -8.99 -11.52 14.57
CA PHE A 186 -8.98 -10.08 14.36
C PHE A 186 -9.72 -9.33 15.49
N GLU A 187 -9.03 -8.33 16.05
CA GLU A 187 -9.59 -7.38 17.02
C GLU A 187 -9.64 -5.95 16.47
N PRO A 188 -10.80 -5.27 16.48
CA PRO A 188 -10.97 -3.90 15.99
C PRO A 188 -10.02 -2.88 16.60
N ASP A 189 -9.82 -2.94 17.92
CA ASP A 189 -9.00 -1.98 18.64
C ASP A 189 -7.51 -2.16 18.34
N GLU A 190 -7.04 -3.41 18.21
CA GLU A 190 -5.65 -3.72 17.84
C GLU A 190 -5.31 -3.18 16.45
N VAL A 191 -6.21 -3.35 15.48
CA VAL A 191 -6.01 -2.82 14.12
C VAL A 191 -5.94 -1.30 14.11
N ILE A 192 -6.80 -0.63 14.88
CA ILE A 192 -6.76 0.82 15.00
C ILE A 192 -5.44 1.28 15.61
N ASP A 193 -4.98 0.62 16.66
CA ASP A 193 -3.74 0.98 17.35
C ASP A 193 -2.50 0.68 16.48
N GLU A 194 -2.53 -0.37 15.66
CA GLU A 194 -1.53 -0.62 14.62
C GLU A 194 -1.49 0.52 13.60
N ILE A 195 -2.65 0.96 13.09
CA ILE A 195 -2.72 2.07 12.14
C ILE A 195 -2.23 3.38 12.77
N LYS A 196 -2.61 3.64 14.03
CA LYS A 196 -2.18 4.84 14.76
C LYS A 196 -0.67 4.85 15.01
N SER A 197 -0.10 3.71 15.38
CA SER A 197 1.33 3.57 15.68
C SER A 197 2.19 3.69 14.43
N LYS A 198 1.80 3.02 13.33
CA LYS A 198 2.52 3.07 12.06
C LYS A 198 2.34 4.40 11.31
N LYS A 199 1.25 5.14 11.58
CA LYS A 199 0.83 6.41 10.95
C LYS A 199 0.57 6.34 9.44
N MET A 200 1.25 5.46 8.72
CA MET A 200 1.07 5.18 7.31
C MET A 200 1.23 3.68 7.05
N LEU A 201 0.29 3.09 6.31
CA LEU A 201 0.38 1.73 5.78
C LEU A 201 0.39 1.78 4.25
N GLN A 202 1.32 1.04 3.64
CA GLN A 202 1.40 0.81 2.20
C GLN A 202 1.03 -0.65 1.92
N LEU A 203 -0.02 -0.88 1.12
CA LEU A 203 -0.70 -2.19 0.97
C LEU A 203 -0.92 -2.59 -0.51
#